data_AF-A0A0A2TNS9-F1
#
_entry.id   AF-A0A0A2TNS9-F1
#
_cell.length_a   1.000
_cell.length_b   1.000
_cell.length_c   1.000
_cell.angle_alpha   90.00
_cell.angle_beta   90.00
_cell.angle_gamma   90.00
#
_symmetry.space_group_name_H-M   'P 1'
#
loop_
_entity.id
_entity.type
_entity.pdbx_description
1 polymer ?
#
loop_
_entity_poly.entity_id
_entity_poly.type
_entity_poly.pdbx_seq_one_letter_code
_entity_poly.pdbx_strand_id
1 'polypeptide(L)'
;MAFIRWRGRCAQLLATVYVDGRSKQITLTNLPNFYIPEATMNYVAEKFPDVLVDWVTVTRLLAEGPPNILKEKTPAEHLDMAEVEQHLLKWAAEAKVANHAQHLYAAAGVLTEWRARFYQENQLSEKPSK
;
A
#
# COMPACT_ATOMS: atom_id res chain seq x y z
N MET A 1 -14.90 17.84 -7.04
CA MET A 1 -14.29 16.88 -6.10
C MET A 1 -13.27 16.04 -6.85
N ALA A 2 -12.03 15.95 -6.34
CA ALA A 2 -10.95 15.17 -6.95
C ALA A 2 -10.80 13.79 -6.29
N PHE A 3 -10.40 12.78 -7.08
CA PHE A 3 -10.24 11.39 -6.63
C PHE A 3 -9.23 10.64 -7.50
N ILE A 4 -8.76 9.49 -7.00
CA ILE A 4 -7.82 8.63 -7.71
C ILE A 4 -8.56 7.58 -8.52
N ARG A 5 -8.11 7.35 -9.76
CA ARG A 5 -8.44 6.16 -10.55
C ARG A 5 -7.19 5.35 -10.82
N TRP A 6 -7.29 4.04 -10.60
CA TRP A 6 -6.23 3.11 -10.91
C TRP A 6 -6.34 2.53 -12.31
N ARG A 7 -5.19 2.39 -12.98
CA ARG A 7 -5.01 1.76 -14.29
C ARG A 7 -3.76 0.89 -14.24
N GLY A 8 -3.94 -0.38 -13.88
CA GLY A 8 -2.82 -1.30 -13.68
C GLY A 8 -1.93 -0.82 -12.52
N ARG A 9 -0.65 -0.55 -12.81
CA ARG A 9 0.34 -0.06 -11.82
C ARG A 9 0.40 1.46 -11.72
N CYS A 10 -0.43 2.20 -12.46
CA CYS A 10 -0.42 3.66 -12.46
C CYS A 10 -1.72 4.19 -11.86
N ALA A 11 -1.62 5.32 -11.15
CA ALA A 11 -2.76 6.08 -10.67
C ALA A 11 -2.97 7.33 -11.54
N GLN A 12 -4.19 7.82 -11.60
CA GLN A 12 -4.55 9.09 -12.22
C GLN A 12 -5.32 9.91 -11.21
N LEU A 13 -4.97 11.18 -11.08
CA LEU A 13 -5.77 12.14 -10.32
C LEU A 13 -6.81 12.74 -11.26
N LEU A 14 -8.08 12.54 -10.96
CA LEU A 14 -9.21 13.09 -11.73
C LEU A 14 -10.03 14.03 -10.87
N ALA A 15 -10.73 14.94 -11.53
CA ALA A 15 -11.80 15.72 -10.93
C ALA A 15 -13.06 15.66 -11.78
N THR A 16 -14.22 15.65 -11.11
CA THR A 16 -15.50 15.92 -11.78
C THR A 16 -15.74 17.42 -11.76
N VAL A 17 -15.91 17.99 -12.95
CA VAL A 17 -16.28 19.39 -13.19
C VAL A 17 -17.67 19.45 -13.84
N TYR A 18 -18.41 20.52 -13.58
CA TYR A 18 -19.70 20.77 -14.24
C TYR A 18 -19.50 21.86 -15.28
N VAL A 19 -19.80 21.54 -16.53
CA VAL A 19 -19.69 22.45 -17.67
C VAL A 19 -20.99 22.36 -18.47
N ASP A 20 -21.62 23.50 -18.71
CA ASP A 20 -22.87 23.61 -19.51
C ASP A 20 -23.98 22.64 -19.07
N GLY A 21 -24.19 22.53 -17.76
CA GLY A 21 -25.22 21.65 -17.19
C GLY A 21 -24.91 20.16 -17.25
N ARG A 22 -23.68 19.76 -17.63
CA ARG A 22 -23.24 18.36 -17.67
C ARG A 22 -22.02 18.14 -16.80
N SER A 23 -22.00 17.01 -16.09
CA SER A 23 -20.80 16.55 -15.37
C SER A 23 -19.80 15.94 -16.35
N LYS A 24 -18.55 16.39 -16.30
CA LYS A 24 -17.42 15.82 -17.06
C LYS A 24 -16.28 15.47 -16.11
N GLN A 25 -15.64 14.32 -16.33
CA GLN A 25 -14.40 13.97 -15.66
C GLN A 25 -13.21 14.52 -16.46
N ILE A 26 -12.30 15.18 -15.76
CA ILE A 26 -11.02 15.65 -16.32
C ILE A 26 -9.88 14.98 -15.56
N THR A 27 -8.80 14.66 -16.27
CA THR A 27 -7.56 14.18 -15.66
C THR A 27 -6.71 15.38 -15.32
N LEU A 28 -6.37 15.54 -14.03
CA LEU A 28 -5.49 16.61 -13.56
C LEU A 28 -4.03 16.25 -13.80
N THR A 29 -3.65 15.00 -13.50
CA THR A 29 -2.30 14.49 -13.73
C THR A 29 -2.25 12.96 -13.65
N ASN A 30 -1.22 12.36 -14.25
CA ASN A 30 -0.87 10.95 -14.04
C ASN A 30 0.10 10.85 -12.86
N LEU A 31 -0.12 9.85 -12.01
CA LEU A 31 0.70 9.55 -10.84
C LEU A 31 1.45 8.24 -11.12
N PRO A 32 2.70 8.30 -11.63
CA PRO A 32 3.48 7.11 -11.96
C PRO A 32 4.00 6.38 -10.71
N ASN A 33 4.06 7.06 -9.58
CA ASN A 33 4.57 6.54 -8.31
C ASN A 33 3.48 6.60 -7.23
N PHE A 34 3.67 5.85 -6.15
CA PHE A 34 2.77 5.83 -4.99
C PHE A 34 2.93 7.05 -4.05
N TYR A 35 3.59 8.11 -4.51
CA TYR A 35 3.75 9.37 -3.78
C TYR A 35 3.44 10.56 -4.69
N ILE A 36 3.00 11.66 -4.09
CA ILE A 36 2.68 12.91 -4.79
C ILE A 36 3.78 13.93 -4.48
N PRO A 37 4.65 14.26 -5.46
CA PRO A 37 5.62 15.33 -5.28
C PRO A 37 4.93 16.68 -5.04
N GLU A 38 5.57 17.56 -4.25
CA GLU A 38 5.09 18.95 -4.08
C GLU A 38 4.97 19.68 -5.42
N ALA A 39 5.91 19.44 -6.35
CA ALA A 39 5.82 19.96 -7.71
C ALA A 39 4.53 19.58 -8.44
N THR A 40 4.00 18.38 -8.18
CA THR A 40 2.72 17.93 -8.73
C THR A 40 1.54 18.66 -8.08
N MET A 41 1.59 18.90 -6.77
CA MET A 41 0.56 19.68 -6.08
C MET A 41 0.51 21.12 -6.61
N ASN A 42 1.67 21.75 -6.77
CA ASN A 42 1.80 23.11 -7.31
C ASN A 42 1.33 23.18 -8.77
N TYR A 43 1.70 22.20 -9.59
CA TYR A 43 1.22 22.11 -10.98
C TYR A 43 -0.31 22.04 -11.05
N VAL A 44 -0.94 21.22 -10.21
CA VAL A 44 -2.41 21.09 -10.19
C VAL A 44 -3.07 22.38 -9.73
N ALA A 45 -2.52 23.04 -8.69
CA ALA A 45 -3.04 24.31 -8.20
C ALA A 45 -2.94 25.44 -9.25
N GLU A 46 -1.84 25.49 -10.01
CA GLU A 46 -1.63 26.48 -11.07
C GLU A 46 -2.53 26.22 -12.29
N LYS A 47 -2.64 24.96 -12.73
CA LYS A 47 -3.38 24.60 -13.94
C LYS A 47 -4.90 24.51 -13.74
N PHE A 48 -5.34 24.21 -12.52
CA PHE A 48 -6.75 23.98 -12.19
C PHE A 48 -7.13 24.73 -10.90
N PRO A 49 -7.08 26.07 -10.90
CA PRO A 49 -7.29 26.88 -9.70
C PRO A 49 -8.70 26.71 -9.10
N ASP A 50 -9.69 26.38 -9.92
CA ASP A 50 -11.08 26.16 -9.49
C ASP A 50 -11.33 24.76 -8.90
N VAL A 51 -10.32 23.89 -8.91
CA VAL A 51 -10.43 22.51 -8.43
C VAL A 51 -9.84 22.40 -7.03
N LEU A 52 -10.71 22.27 -6.04
CA LEU A 52 -10.32 21.90 -4.68
C LEU A 52 -9.94 20.41 -4.62
N VAL A 53 -8.68 20.16 -4.25
CA VAL A 53 -8.13 18.81 -4.06
C VAL A 53 -7.84 18.60 -2.58
N ASP A 54 -8.46 17.56 -2.00
CA ASP A 54 -8.10 17.08 -0.66
C ASP A 54 -6.86 16.19 -0.77
N TRP A 55 -5.68 16.82 -0.65
CA TRP A 55 -4.39 16.13 -0.76
C TRP A 55 -4.17 15.07 0.32
N VAL A 56 -4.79 15.22 1.50
CA VAL A 56 -4.67 14.23 2.58
C VAL A 56 -5.38 12.95 2.18
N THR A 57 -6.62 13.06 1.70
CA THR A 57 -7.39 11.91 1.20
C THR A 57 -6.74 11.28 -0.03
N VAL A 58 -6.25 12.09 -0.98
CA VAL A 58 -5.58 11.57 -2.18
C VAL A 58 -4.29 10.82 -1.82
N THR A 59 -3.45 11.37 -0.94
CA THR A 59 -2.24 10.68 -0.47
C THR A 59 -2.56 9.36 0.21
N ARG A 60 -3.61 9.33 1.06
CA ARG A 60 -4.06 8.11 1.71
C ARG A 60 -4.50 7.04 0.70
N LEU A 61 -5.34 7.40 -0.26
CA LEU A 61 -5.82 6.48 -1.30
C LEU A 61 -4.68 5.98 -2.20
N LEU A 62 -3.65 6.79 -2.42
CA LEU A 62 -2.47 6.39 -3.19
C LEU A 62 -1.63 5.36 -2.42
N ALA A 63 -1.49 5.54 -1.09
CA ALA A 63 -0.81 4.59 -0.21
C ALA A 63 -1.58 3.27 -0.05
N GLU A 64 -2.92 3.30 -0.06
CA GLU A 64 -3.78 2.11 -0.03
C GLU A 64 -3.64 1.26 -1.31
N GLY A 65 -3.19 1.85 -2.43
CA GLY A 65 -3.00 1.15 -3.69
C GLY A 65 -4.32 0.92 -4.46
N PRO A 66 -4.26 0.19 -5.59
CA PRO A 66 -5.46 -0.12 -6.37
C PRO A 66 -6.48 -0.87 -5.52
N PRO A 67 -7.79 -0.48 -5.57
CA PRO A 67 -8.83 -1.21 -4.86
C PRO A 67 -8.76 -2.66 -5.30
N ASN A 68 -8.76 -3.55 -4.32
CA ASN A 68 -8.45 -4.97 -4.44
C ASN A 68 -9.43 -5.62 -5.43
N ILE A 69 -9.11 -5.60 -6.73
CA ILE A 69 -9.58 -6.63 -7.66
C ILE A 69 -8.79 -7.84 -7.22
N LEU A 70 -9.36 -8.58 -6.27
CA LEU A 70 -8.89 -9.89 -5.86
C LEU A 70 -8.84 -10.79 -7.09
N LYS A 71 -7.77 -10.70 -7.87
CA LYS A 71 -7.05 -11.92 -8.19
C LYS A 71 -6.47 -12.33 -6.85
N GLU A 72 -7.05 -13.38 -6.28
CA GLU A 72 -6.37 -14.22 -5.31
C GLU A 72 -4.89 -14.23 -5.67
N LYS A 73 -4.07 -13.55 -4.86
CA LYS A 73 -2.63 -13.68 -4.97
C LYS A 73 -2.40 -15.17 -4.78
N THR A 74 -1.97 -15.85 -5.83
CA THR A 74 -1.60 -17.25 -5.72
C THR A 74 -0.55 -17.36 -4.60
N PRO A 75 -0.51 -18.47 -3.86
CA PRO A 75 0.42 -18.66 -2.72
C PRO A 75 1.90 -18.42 -3.02
N ALA A 76 2.28 -18.18 -4.28
CA ALA A 76 3.63 -17.87 -4.74
C ALA A 76 4.03 -16.38 -4.65
N GLU A 77 3.10 -15.43 -4.42
CA GLU A 77 3.43 -13.98 -4.34
C GLU A 77 3.40 -13.40 -2.91
N HIS A 78 3.10 -14.22 -1.91
CA HIS A 78 3.50 -13.90 -0.54
C HIS A 78 4.95 -14.35 -0.42
N LEU A 79 5.88 -13.43 -0.13
CA LEU A 79 7.12 -13.84 0.53
C LEU A 79 6.68 -14.71 1.70
N ASP A 80 7.10 -15.98 1.70
CA ASP A 80 6.81 -16.87 2.80
C ASP A 80 7.37 -16.17 4.05
N MET A 81 6.51 -15.86 5.01
CA MET A 81 6.97 -15.18 6.23
C MET A 81 8.02 -16.01 6.97
N ALA A 82 8.09 -17.32 6.69
CA ALA A 82 9.20 -18.19 7.09
C ALA A 82 10.53 -17.82 6.41
N GLU A 83 10.51 -17.51 5.12
CA GLU A 83 11.68 -17.08 4.35
C GLU A 83 12.16 -15.71 4.83
N VAL A 84 11.25 -14.79 5.12
CA VAL A 84 11.58 -13.47 5.72
C VAL A 84 12.23 -13.65 7.10
N GLU A 85 11.67 -14.50 7.95
CA GLU A 85 12.23 -14.84 9.25
C GLU A 85 13.65 -15.43 9.12
N GLN A 86 13.87 -16.35 8.19
CA GLN A 86 15.19 -16.93 7.93
C GLN A 86 16.21 -15.88 7.44
N HIS A 87 15.80 -14.95 6.58
CA HIS A 87 16.66 -13.85 6.14
C HIS A 87 17.04 -12.92 7.29
N LEU A 88 16.10 -12.58 8.18
CA LEU A 88 16.38 -11.75 9.35
C LEU A 88 17.37 -12.44 10.31
N LEU A 89 17.20 -13.73 10.56
CA LEU A 89 18.12 -14.51 11.39
C LEU A 89 19.52 -14.60 10.78
N LYS A 90 19.60 -14.81 9.46
CA LYS A 90 20.87 -14.83 8.73
C LYS A 90 21.59 -13.49 8.80
N TRP A 91 20.89 -12.38 8.54
CA TRP A 91 21.47 -11.04 8.64
C TRP A 91 21.86 -10.67 10.07
N ALA A 92 21.12 -11.14 11.07
CA ALA A 92 21.48 -10.96 12.47
C ALA A 92 22.79 -11.67 12.82
N ALA A 93 23.00 -12.89 12.29
CA ALA A 93 24.23 -13.66 12.49
C ALA A 93 25.45 -13.07 11.75
N GLU A 94 25.22 -12.41 10.61
CA GLU A 94 26.26 -11.76 9.81
C GLU A 94 26.53 -10.30 10.23
N ALA A 95 25.73 -9.75 11.14
CA ALA A 95 25.83 -8.35 11.54
C ALA A 95 27.10 -8.06 12.35
N LYS A 96 27.88 -7.09 11.87
CA LYS A 96 29.12 -6.63 12.53
C LYS A 96 28.87 -5.71 13.74
N VAL A 97 27.63 -5.25 13.93
CA VAL A 97 27.23 -4.32 14.99
C VAL A 97 26.21 -5.01 15.89
N ALA A 98 26.54 -5.19 17.16
CA ALA A 98 25.74 -5.94 18.12
C ALA A 98 24.30 -5.39 18.27
N ASN A 99 24.14 -4.06 18.29
CA ASN A 99 22.82 -3.43 18.39
C ASN A 99 21.96 -3.69 17.14
N HIS A 100 22.58 -3.78 15.96
CA HIS A 100 21.88 -4.12 14.72
C HIS A 100 21.46 -5.60 14.70
N ALA A 101 22.33 -6.50 15.16
CA ALA A 101 22.00 -7.91 15.33
C ALA A 101 20.80 -8.11 16.27
N GLN A 102 20.77 -7.39 17.40
CA GLN A 102 19.68 -7.45 18.37
C GLN A 102 18.34 -7.01 17.80
N HIS A 103 18.30 -5.92 17.03
CA HIS A 103 17.07 -5.48 16.36
C HIS A 103 16.56 -6.49 15.33
N LEU A 104 17.47 -7.14 14.59
CA LEU A 104 17.10 -8.17 13.60
C LEU A 104 16.58 -9.44 14.28
N TYR A 105 17.18 -9.87 15.38
CA TYR A 105 16.66 -10.98 16.18
C TYR A 105 15.28 -10.66 16.78
N ALA A 106 15.08 -9.45 17.29
CA ALA A 106 13.78 -9.03 17.80
C ALA A 106 12.71 -9.02 16.70
N ALA A 107 13.04 -8.52 15.51
CA ALA A 107 12.14 -8.54 14.37
C ALA A 107 11.77 -9.96 13.92
N ALA A 108 12.75 -10.88 13.89
CA ALA A 108 12.50 -12.29 13.60
C ALA A 108 11.55 -12.90 14.64
N GLY A 109 11.77 -12.64 15.93
CA GLY A 109 10.90 -13.14 17.01
C GLY A 109 9.45 -12.66 16.89
N VAL A 110 9.24 -11.39 16.53
CA VAL A 110 7.87 -10.86 16.28
C VAL A 110 7.18 -11.59 15.12
N LEU A 111 7.91 -11.92 14.06
CA LEU A 111 7.36 -12.71 12.95
C LEU A 111 7.03 -14.14 13.37
N THR A 112 7.89 -14.79 14.17
CA THR A 112 7.62 -16.12 14.71
C THR A 112 6.34 -16.14 15.55
N GLU A 113 6.16 -15.16 16.44
CA GLU A 113 4.95 -15.04 17.28
C GLU A 113 3.70 -14.77 16.44
N TRP A 114 3.79 -13.87 15.47
CA TRP A 114 2.68 -13.58 14.57
C TRP A 114 2.27 -14.83 13.78
N ARG A 115 3.23 -15.58 13.23
CA ARG A 115 2.97 -16.83 12.50
C ARG A 115 2.30 -17.88 13.41
N ALA A 116 2.79 -18.04 14.63
CA ALA A 116 2.20 -18.97 15.59
C ALA A 116 0.73 -18.64 15.89
N ARG A 117 0.41 -17.35 16.09
CA ARG A 117 -0.98 -16.89 16.30
C ARG A 117 -1.84 -17.07 15.06
N PHE A 118 -1.32 -16.72 13.89
CA PHE A 118 -2.02 -16.90 12.62
C PHE A 118 -2.40 -18.37 12.39
N TYR A 119 -1.50 -19.32 12.65
CA TYR A 119 -1.84 -20.74 12.52
C TYR A 119 -2.85 -21.20 13.57
N GLN A 120 -2.80 -20.69 14.80
CA GLN A 120 -3.80 -21.03 15.84
C GLN A 120 -5.20 -20.53 15.47
N GLU A 121 -5.32 -19.28 15.01
CA GLU A 121 -6.60 -18.67 14.62
C GLU A 121 -7.22 -19.35 13.39
N ASN A 122 -6.38 -19.74 12.43
CA ASN A 122 -6.84 -20.43 11.21
C ASN A 122 -7.12 -21.93 11.45
N GLN A 123 -6.40 -22.62 12.35
CA GLN A 123 -6.72 -24.00 12.75
C GLN A 123 -8.02 -24.10 13.58
N LEU A 124 -8.36 -23.06 14.35
CA LEU A 124 -9.64 -22.99 15.07
C LEU A 124 -10.84 -22.80 14.12
N SER A 125 -10.61 -22.24 12.93
CA SER A 125 -11.65 -22.01 11.92
C SER A 125 -11.98 -23.27 11.11
N GLU A 126 -11.13 -24.30 11.13
CA GLU A 126 -11.33 -25.58 10.43
C GLU A 126 -11.92 -26.71 11.29
N LYS A 127 -12.22 -26.46 12.58
CA LYS A 127 -12.94 -27.46 13.38
C LYS A 127 -14.41 -27.50 12.95
N PRO A 128 -14.92 -28.59 12.35
CA PRO A 128 -16.35 -28.70 12.08
C PRO A 128 -17.09 -28.70 13.42
N SER A 129 -18.07 -27.80 13.56
CA SER A 129 -19.05 -27.88 14.64
C SER A 129 -19.68 -29.27 14.61
N LYS A 130 -19.53 -30.00 15.72
CA LYS A 130 -20.35 -31.19 16.00
C LYS A 130 -21.75 -30.76 16.39
#